data_AF-B8MGK7-F1
#
_entry.id   AF-B8MGK7-F1
#
_cell.length_a   1.000
_cell.length_b   1.000
_cell.length_c   1.000
_cell.angle_alpha   90.00
_cell.angle_beta   90.00
_cell.angle_gamma   90.00
#
_symmetry.space_group_name_H-M   'P 1'
#
loop_
_entity.id
_entity.type
_entity.pdbx_description
1 polymer ?
#
loop_
_entity_poly.entity_id
_entity_poly.type
_entity_poly.pdbx_seq_one_letter_code
_entity_poly.pdbx_strand_id
1 'polypeptide(L)'
;MGISRDSRHKRSATGAKRATYRKKRAFEKGRQPANTRIGPKRVHLVRTRGGNTKYRGLRLDSGNFSWGSEGISRKVRVIVVAYHPSNNELVRTNTLTKSAVVQVDAAPFRQWYEAHYGQPIGRRRQQKTEATEEKKSKSVESKQAARFAASGKVEHALERQFEAGRLYAVVSSRPGQSGRVDGYILEGEELAFYQRAIRKTKTKLRPSTHQHHHPKTESKMTKTTKTRICVISDTHTLTPHQSSNTHYAYRHPLPKCDIFLHAGDLTKIGRQAEHEFIVDMLKRDVDAEIKIVIAGNHDISHDRKYYSVKGVMRHGSARQENVDDVRALYTDESARQAGIVYMEEEVRTFTLPKTGTKFTVYASPYTPEFGGMAFSYERDEDRFNPSSGPISSTVKQFVPDFPGVDIMLTHGPPAGILDKVYMGIMSVGCENLLKACRRAKPRLHVFGHIHEAYGAVRRDWSTDKDTEVEKEDIETVLENRCRYIDMSADSDAPLSFGKETLFVNASVVTLEYHAGNAPWVVDLDLPAA
;
A
#
# COMPACT_ATOMS: atom_id res chain seq x y z
N MET A 1 33.51 30.01 -10.36
CA MET A 1 32.21 29.65 -10.99
C MET A 1 31.64 28.42 -10.29
N GLY A 2 30.39 28.46 -9.81
CA GLY A 2 29.83 27.44 -8.90
C GLY A 2 28.87 26.45 -9.56
N ILE A 3 27.79 26.14 -8.83
CA ILE A 3 26.67 25.30 -9.28
C ILE A 3 26.12 25.83 -10.61
N SER A 4 25.87 24.95 -11.57
CA SER A 4 25.31 25.28 -12.88
C SER A 4 23.98 24.57 -13.08
N ARG A 5 22.98 25.30 -13.59
CA ARG A 5 21.62 24.79 -13.85
C ARG A 5 21.39 24.43 -15.33
N ASP A 6 22.47 24.30 -16.10
CA ASP A 6 22.37 23.90 -17.50
C ASP A 6 22.16 22.38 -17.65
N SER A 7 21.47 21.97 -18.69
CA SER A 7 21.21 20.55 -18.99
C SER A 7 22.31 19.88 -19.83
N ARG A 8 23.34 20.63 -20.26
CA ARG A 8 24.36 20.12 -21.20
C ARG A 8 25.27 19.06 -20.58
N HIS A 9 25.48 19.13 -19.27
CA HIS A 9 26.26 18.14 -18.54
C HIS A 9 25.48 16.82 -18.32
N LYS A 10 24.15 16.83 -18.50
CA LYS A 10 23.32 15.62 -18.44
C LYS A 10 23.36 14.89 -19.80
N ARG A 11 23.13 13.58 -19.78
CA ARG A 11 22.98 12.78 -21.01
C ARG A 11 21.79 13.27 -21.83
N SER A 12 21.81 12.99 -23.14
CA SER A 12 20.61 13.16 -23.98
C SER A 12 19.54 12.13 -23.59
N ALA A 13 18.32 12.32 -24.11
CA ALA A 13 17.25 11.34 -23.96
C ALA A 13 17.63 9.95 -24.51
N THR A 14 18.46 9.92 -25.56
CA THR A 14 19.02 8.68 -26.15
C THR A 14 20.12 8.04 -25.31
N GLY A 15 20.48 8.61 -24.16
CA GLY A 15 21.59 8.13 -23.32
C GLY A 15 22.98 8.59 -23.77
N ALA A 16 23.11 9.25 -24.94
CA ALA A 16 24.38 9.72 -25.47
C ALA A 16 25.05 10.76 -24.55
N LYS A 17 26.38 10.65 -24.43
CA LYS A 17 27.21 11.63 -23.73
C LYS A 17 27.37 12.87 -24.61
N ARG A 18 26.97 14.04 -24.11
CA ARG A 18 27.06 15.32 -24.84
C ARG A 18 28.46 15.90 -24.74
N ALA A 19 28.99 16.36 -25.88
CA ALA A 19 30.26 17.07 -25.92
C ALA A 19 30.16 18.46 -25.26
N THR A 20 31.27 18.92 -24.68
CA THR A 20 31.33 20.26 -24.06
C THR A 20 31.68 21.29 -25.12
N TYR A 21 30.71 22.13 -25.51
CA TYR A 21 30.92 23.16 -26.54
C TYR A 21 31.13 24.58 -25.98
N ARG A 22 30.81 24.82 -24.70
CA ARG A 22 31.03 26.12 -24.05
C ARG A 22 31.30 26.00 -22.55
N LYS A 23 32.05 26.97 -22.01
CA LYS A 23 32.24 27.14 -20.57
C LYS A 23 30.92 27.55 -19.88
N LYS A 24 30.82 27.30 -18.56
CA LYS A 24 29.67 27.73 -17.73
C LYS A 24 29.43 29.23 -17.87
N ARG A 25 28.17 29.67 -17.89
CA ARG A 25 27.79 31.10 -18.00
C ARG A 25 27.11 31.62 -16.73
N ALA A 26 27.30 32.90 -16.43
CA ALA A 26 26.78 33.51 -15.19
C ALA A 26 25.24 33.51 -15.10
N PHE A 27 24.54 33.52 -16.24
CA PHE A 27 23.07 33.46 -16.27
C PHE A 27 22.50 32.07 -15.96
N GLU A 28 23.32 31.01 -16.02
CA GLU A 28 22.96 29.63 -15.65
C GLU A 28 23.35 29.28 -14.21
N LYS A 29 23.88 30.24 -13.43
CA LYS A 29 24.39 29.97 -12.09
C LYS A 29 23.28 29.54 -11.12
N GLY A 30 23.55 28.48 -10.36
CA GLY A 30 22.84 28.12 -9.14
C GLY A 30 23.50 28.73 -7.90
N ARG A 31 22.85 28.59 -6.75
CA ARG A 31 23.39 28.95 -5.43
C ARG A 31 23.01 27.88 -4.44
N GLN A 32 23.79 27.77 -3.36
CA GLN A 32 23.47 26.88 -2.24
C GLN A 32 22.08 27.21 -1.64
N PRO A 33 21.38 26.20 -1.09
CA PRO A 33 20.11 26.38 -0.41
C PRO A 33 20.26 27.21 0.87
N ALA A 34 19.14 27.73 1.38
CA ALA A 34 19.13 28.54 2.59
C ALA A 34 19.12 27.70 3.88
N ASN A 35 18.53 26.49 3.83
CA ASN A 35 18.29 25.60 4.97
C ASN A 35 17.77 26.37 6.20
N THR A 36 16.73 27.17 6.00
CA THR A 36 16.17 28.09 7.00
C THR A 36 15.76 27.31 8.25
N ARG A 37 16.24 27.71 9.43
CA ARG A 37 15.92 27.08 10.72
C ARG A 37 14.93 27.90 11.53
N ILE A 38 14.33 27.26 12.53
CA ILE A 38 13.58 27.98 13.57
C ILE A 38 14.58 28.67 14.50
N GLY A 39 14.37 29.96 14.81
CA GLY A 39 15.19 30.72 15.74
C GLY A 39 15.15 32.24 15.49
N PRO A 40 15.92 33.03 16.27
CA PRO A 40 15.91 34.49 16.17
C PRO A 40 16.16 34.97 14.75
N LYS A 41 15.30 35.87 14.27
CA LYS A 41 15.24 36.30 12.86
C LYS A 41 16.63 36.71 12.34
N ARG A 42 17.12 35.98 11.34
CA ARG A 42 18.36 36.29 10.59
C ARG A 42 18.10 36.11 9.09
N VAL A 43 18.20 37.19 8.34
CA VAL A 43 17.94 37.23 6.88
C VAL A 43 19.09 37.91 6.18
N HIS A 44 19.66 37.29 5.14
CA HIS A 44 20.72 37.88 4.32
C HIS A 44 20.16 38.32 2.97
N LEU A 45 20.56 39.51 2.51
CA LEU A 45 20.22 40.00 1.18
C LEU A 45 21.14 39.36 0.13
N VAL A 46 20.56 38.95 -0.99
CA VAL A 46 21.29 38.36 -2.11
C VAL A 46 20.97 39.12 -3.38
N ARG A 47 21.95 39.87 -3.91
CA ARG A 47 21.85 40.51 -5.22
C ARG A 47 21.67 39.45 -6.33
N THR A 48 20.72 39.67 -7.21
CA THR A 48 20.41 38.78 -8.34
C THR A 48 20.55 39.51 -9.68
N ARG A 49 20.21 38.84 -10.79
CA ARG A 49 20.35 39.42 -12.14
C ARG A 49 19.43 40.63 -12.27
N GLY A 50 19.90 41.67 -12.95
CA GLY A 50 19.12 42.89 -13.20
C GLY A 50 19.00 43.81 -11.99
N GLY A 51 19.89 43.70 -10.99
CA GLY A 51 19.87 44.58 -9.81
C GLY A 51 18.89 44.18 -8.71
N ASN A 52 17.98 43.23 -8.98
CA ASN A 52 16.97 42.74 -8.04
C ASN A 52 17.57 42.05 -6.81
N THR A 53 16.87 42.10 -5.68
CA THR A 53 17.29 41.49 -4.40
C THR A 53 16.38 40.33 -4.01
N LYS A 54 16.97 39.25 -3.51
CA LYS A 54 16.25 38.17 -2.81
C LYS A 54 16.63 38.16 -1.34
N TYR A 55 15.72 37.72 -0.50
CA TYR A 55 15.86 37.69 0.95
C TYR A 55 16.02 36.24 1.39
N ARG A 56 17.24 35.89 1.80
CA ARG A 56 17.57 34.53 2.24
C ARG A 56 17.36 34.43 3.74
N GLY A 57 16.20 33.89 4.16
CA GLY A 57 15.96 33.57 5.56
C GLY A 57 16.89 32.43 6.01
N LEU A 58 17.71 32.67 7.03
CA LEU A 58 18.57 31.65 7.65
C LEU A 58 17.95 31.16 8.95
N ARG A 59 17.35 32.06 9.73
CA ARG A 59 16.58 31.75 10.94
C ARG A 59 15.31 32.61 10.97
N LEU A 60 14.17 32.01 11.31
CA LEU A 60 12.88 32.67 11.47
C LEU A 60 12.15 32.06 12.67
N ASP A 61 11.52 32.87 13.50
CA ASP A 61 10.79 32.45 14.72
C ASP A 61 9.27 32.65 14.59
N SER A 62 8.84 33.51 13.68
CA SER A 62 7.46 33.94 13.53
C SER A 62 7.11 34.16 12.06
N GLY A 63 5.82 34.02 11.76
CA GLY A 63 5.26 34.09 10.42
C GLY A 63 3.83 34.58 10.44
N ASN A 64 3.31 35.03 9.31
CA ASN A 64 1.91 35.40 9.17
C ASN A 64 1.11 34.20 8.65
N PHE A 65 0.15 33.72 9.45
CA PHE A 65 -0.68 32.57 9.11
C PHE A 65 -2.15 33.00 9.02
N SER A 66 -2.86 32.49 8.00
CA SER A 66 -4.27 32.74 7.79
C SER A 66 -5.15 31.60 8.28
N TRP A 67 -6.24 31.91 8.97
CA TRP A 67 -7.34 30.97 9.22
C TRP A 67 -8.37 31.18 8.10
N GLY A 68 -8.48 30.19 7.21
CA GLY A 68 -9.17 30.32 5.93
C GLY A 68 -10.68 30.49 6.09
N SER A 69 -11.31 29.60 6.85
CA SER A 69 -12.76 29.65 7.11
C SER A 69 -13.22 30.94 7.79
N GLU A 70 -12.39 31.49 8.69
CA GLU A 70 -12.69 32.71 9.45
C GLU A 70 -12.24 34.01 8.74
N GLY A 71 -11.53 33.91 7.61
CA GLY A 71 -11.10 35.08 6.84
C GLY A 71 -10.10 36.00 7.55
N ILE A 72 -9.32 35.50 8.51
CA ILE A 72 -8.36 36.31 9.28
C ILE A 72 -6.92 35.86 9.11
N SER A 73 -5.98 36.77 9.40
CA SER A 73 -4.55 36.47 9.47
C SER A 73 -3.93 37.03 10.75
N ARG A 74 -3.01 36.26 11.33
CA ARG A 74 -2.27 36.65 12.54
C ARG A 74 -0.81 36.28 12.43
N LYS A 75 0.03 37.17 12.99
CA LYS A 75 1.43 36.85 13.23
C LYS A 75 1.51 35.92 14.42
N VAL A 76 2.07 34.74 14.21
CA VAL A 76 2.20 33.69 15.23
C VAL A 76 3.63 33.16 15.26
N ARG A 77 4.02 32.61 16.41
CA ARG A 77 5.30 31.94 16.58
C ARG A 77 5.25 30.55 15.94
N VAL A 78 6.29 30.18 15.19
CA VAL A 78 6.47 28.84 14.64
C VAL A 78 7.23 28.00 15.65
N ILE A 79 6.65 26.87 16.07
CA ILE A 79 7.16 26.07 17.18
C ILE A 79 8.08 24.96 16.67
N VAL A 80 7.59 24.13 15.76
CA VAL A 80 8.29 22.94 15.27
C VAL A 80 7.80 22.58 13.87
N VAL A 81 8.66 21.96 13.06
CA VAL A 81 8.26 21.30 11.81
C VAL A 81 7.76 19.91 12.17
N ALA A 82 6.48 19.64 11.92
CA ALA A 82 5.83 18.39 12.28
C ALA A 82 5.86 17.34 11.16
N TYR A 83 5.84 17.79 9.91
CA TYR A 83 5.88 16.92 8.74
C TYR A 83 6.41 17.67 7.51
N HIS A 84 7.07 16.95 6.60
CA HIS A 84 7.52 17.51 5.34
C HIS A 84 7.39 16.46 4.23
N PRO A 85 6.64 16.72 3.14
CA PRO A 85 6.33 15.72 2.12
C PRO A 85 7.55 15.26 1.31
N SER A 86 8.58 16.12 1.17
CA SER A 86 9.74 15.78 0.32
C SER A 86 10.86 15.00 1.03
N ASN A 87 11.09 15.20 2.33
CA ASN A 87 12.25 14.63 3.02
C ASN A 87 12.11 14.74 4.55
N ASN A 88 12.23 13.61 5.26
CA ASN A 88 12.14 13.52 6.72
C ASN A 88 13.30 14.23 7.45
N GLU A 89 14.46 14.38 6.83
CA GLU A 89 15.58 15.13 7.42
C GLU A 89 15.24 16.60 7.66
N LEU A 90 14.34 17.17 6.85
CA LEU A 90 13.85 18.53 7.03
C LEU A 90 12.98 18.66 8.28
N VAL A 91 12.26 17.58 8.65
CA VAL A 91 11.51 17.50 9.90
C VAL A 91 12.48 17.39 11.08
N ARG A 92 13.40 16.40 11.02
CA ARG A 92 14.39 16.12 12.08
C ARG A 92 15.19 17.35 12.49
N THR A 93 15.52 18.18 11.51
CA THR A 93 16.36 19.36 11.73
C THR A 93 15.56 20.67 11.90
N ASN A 94 14.23 20.63 11.85
CA ASN A 94 13.37 21.82 11.85
C ASN A 94 13.69 22.83 10.72
N THR A 95 13.80 22.34 9.48
CA THR A 95 14.00 23.19 8.30
C THR A 95 12.68 23.76 7.79
N LEU A 96 12.61 25.08 7.63
CA LEU A 96 11.47 25.79 7.08
C LEU A 96 11.58 25.93 5.54
N THR A 97 10.68 25.27 4.84
CA THR A 97 10.53 25.27 3.37
C THR A 97 9.05 25.36 3.01
N LYS A 98 8.75 25.67 1.73
CA LYS A 98 7.37 25.61 1.24
C LYS A 98 6.84 24.19 1.42
N SER A 99 5.57 24.07 1.78
CA SER A 99 4.86 22.80 2.05
C SER A 99 5.32 22.07 3.31
N ALA A 100 6.16 22.70 4.15
CA ALA A 100 6.41 22.19 5.50
C ALA A 100 5.13 22.35 6.34
N VAL A 101 4.71 21.27 7.01
CA VAL A 101 3.65 21.32 8.01
C VAL A 101 4.30 21.65 9.34
N VAL A 102 3.88 22.75 9.96
CA VAL A 102 4.42 23.28 11.21
C VAL A 102 3.35 23.31 12.28
N GLN A 103 3.77 23.29 13.55
CA GLN A 103 2.91 23.72 14.66
C GLN A 103 3.15 25.20 14.94
N VAL A 104 2.06 25.98 15.03
CA VAL A 104 2.08 27.40 15.37
C VAL A 104 1.30 27.67 16.65
N ASP A 105 1.60 28.79 17.30
CA ASP A 105 0.89 29.25 18.48
C ASP A 105 -0.58 29.57 18.19
N ALA A 106 -1.50 28.99 18.96
CA ALA A 106 -2.94 29.21 18.82
C ALA A 106 -3.44 30.49 19.51
N ALA A 107 -2.66 31.09 20.42
CA ALA A 107 -3.16 32.17 21.29
C ALA A 107 -3.69 33.40 20.52
N PRO A 108 -3.03 33.92 19.46
CA PRO A 108 -3.56 35.06 18.71
C PRO A 108 -4.88 34.77 17.98
N PHE A 109 -5.12 33.51 17.58
CA PHE A 109 -6.38 33.09 16.98
C PHE A 109 -7.48 32.90 18.04
N ARG A 110 -7.13 32.32 19.20
CA ARG A 110 -8.07 32.17 20.33
C ARG A 110 -8.57 33.53 20.83
N GLN A 111 -7.66 34.48 21.05
CA GLN A 111 -8.01 35.83 21.50
C GLN A 111 -8.95 36.54 20.52
N TRP A 112 -8.69 36.38 19.21
CA TRP A 112 -9.58 36.92 18.20
C TRP A 112 -10.96 36.25 18.23
N TYR A 113 -11.01 34.93 18.33
CA TYR A 113 -12.26 34.16 18.35
C TYR A 113 -13.14 34.56 19.55
N GLU A 114 -12.57 34.64 20.75
CA GLU A 114 -13.27 35.06 21.98
C GLU A 114 -13.77 36.51 21.87
N ALA A 115 -12.99 37.41 21.26
CA ALA A 115 -13.41 38.79 21.04
C ALA A 115 -14.48 38.92 19.93
N HIS A 116 -14.42 38.07 18.89
CA HIS A 116 -15.29 38.15 17.73
C HIS A 116 -16.67 37.53 17.97
N TYR A 117 -16.69 36.36 18.60
CA TYR A 117 -17.89 35.55 18.85
C TYR A 117 -18.40 35.61 20.29
N GLY A 118 -17.60 36.11 21.23
CA GLY A 118 -17.99 36.17 22.65
C GLY A 118 -18.06 34.80 23.34
N GLN A 119 -17.62 33.73 22.66
CA GLN A 119 -17.62 32.36 23.16
C GLN A 119 -16.18 31.85 23.32
N PRO A 120 -15.88 31.04 24.36
CA PRO A 120 -14.57 30.40 24.52
C PRO A 120 -14.37 29.28 23.49
N ILE A 121 -13.12 29.05 23.08
CA ILE A 121 -12.73 27.91 22.23
C ILE A 121 -11.59 27.13 22.89
N GLY A 122 -11.78 25.81 23.03
CA GLY A 122 -10.77 24.89 23.56
C GLY A 122 -10.48 25.03 25.07
N ARG A 123 -11.49 25.31 25.91
CA ARG A 123 -11.35 25.22 27.38
C ARG A 123 -11.82 23.86 27.90
N ARG A 124 -10.92 23.11 28.56
CA ARG A 124 -11.30 21.90 29.33
C ARG A 124 -12.12 22.30 30.56
N ARG A 125 -13.15 21.51 30.88
CA ARG A 125 -14.13 21.68 31.98
C ARG A 125 -13.56 21.84 33.42
N GLN A 126 -12.24 21.93 33.61
CA GLN A 126 -11.57 21.94 34.93
C GLN A 126 -10.75 23.19 35.28
N GLN A 127 -10.65 24.20 34.40
CA GLN A 127 -10.14 25.51 34.80
C GLN A 127 -11.10 26.61 34.34
N LYS A 128 -12.11 26.87 35.19
CA LYS A 128 -12.65 28.22 35.32
C LYS A 128 -11.54 29.07 35.95
N THR A 129 -10.59 29.52 35.14
CA THR A 129 -9.84 30.71 35.50
C THR A 129 -10.86 31.84 35.61
N GLU A 130 -10.85 32.56 36.73
CA GLU A 130 -11.66 33.74 37.00
C GLU A 130 -11.58 34.69 35.80
N ALA A 131 -12.55 34.59 34.90
CA ALA A 131 -12.77 35.60 33.89
C ALA A 131 -13.53 36.70 34.61
N THR A 132 -12.84 37.81 34.89
CA THR A 132 -13.48 39.08 35.19
C THR A 132 -14.48 39.35 34.07
N GLU A 133 -15.77 39.18 34.35
CA GLU A 133 -16.84 39.50 33.42
C GLU A 133 -16.87 41.02 33.23
N GLU A 134 -16.11 41.52 32.25
CA GLU A 134 -16.28 42.89 31.78
C GLU A 134 -17.71 43.02 31.24
N LYS A 135 -18.51 43.90 31.86
CA LYS A 135 -19.88 44.19 31.41
C LYS A 135 -19.84 44.76 29.99
N LYS A 136 -20.23 43.93 29.01
CA LYS A 136 -20.36 44.35 27.61
C LYS A 136 -21.70 45.07 27.40
N SER A 137 -21.77 45.91 26.38
CA SER A 137 -23.05 46.54 26.00
C SER A 137 -23.97 45.53 25.33
N LYS A 138 -25.29 45.67 25.52
CA LYS A 138 -26.30 44.79 24.90
C LYS A 138 -26.18 44.71 23.36
N SER A 139 -25.70 45.79 22.72
CA SER A 139 -25.46 45.81 21.27
C SER A 139 -24.30 44.88 20.86
N VAL A 140 -23.24 44.80 21.67
CA VAL A 140 -22.09 43.92 21.42
C VAL A 140 -22.49 42.46 21.59
N GLU A 141 -23.24 42.15 22.65
CA GLU A 141 -23.74 40.79 22.91
C GLU A 141 -24.65 40.30 21.78
N SER A 142 -25.59 41.14 21.34
CA SER A 142 -26.48 40.84 20.22
C SER A 142 -25.71 40.56 18.92
N LYS A 143 -24.68 41.37 18.61
CA LYS A 143 -23.82 41.16 17.43
C LYS A 143 -22.97 39.89 17.54
N GLN A 144 -22.43 39.59 18.71
CA GLN A 144 -21.63 38.38 18.96
C GLN A 144 -22.49 37.12 18.82
N ALA A 145 -23.67 37.12 19.41
CA ALA A 145 -24.63 36.01 19.30
C ALA A 145 -25.06 35.77 17.84
N ALA A 146 -25.38 36.83 17.10
CA ALA A 146 -25.76 36.72 15.69
C ALA A 146 -24.63 36.15 14.82
N ARG A 147 -23.38 36.57 15.03
CA ARG A 147 -22.21 36.02 14.31
C ARG A 147 -21.95 34.57 14.67
N PHE A 148 -22.00 34.23 15.96
CA PHE A 148 -21.75 32.86 16.40
C PHE A 148 -22.78 31.89 15.83
N ALA A 149 -24.05 32.29 15.79
CA ALA A 149 -25.11 31.51 15.17
C ALA A 149 -24.89 31.30 13.67
N ALA A 150 -24.34 32.29 12.96
CA ALA A 150 -24.10 32.22 11.52
C ALA A 150 -22.89 31.36 11.14
N SER A 151 -21.75 31.55 11.80
CA SER A 151 -20.48 30.93 11.38
C SER A 151 -19.54 30.52 12.52
N GLY A 152 -19.93 30.71 13.79
CA GLY A 152 -19.02 30.47 14.92
C GLY A 152 -18.80 29.00 15.29
N LYS A 153 -19.39 28.03 14.59
CA LYS A 153 -19.15 26.60 14.88
C LYS A 153 -17.87 26.14 14.20
N VAL A 154 -16.90 25.71 15.01
CA VAL A 154 -15.60 25.24 14.52
C VAL A 154 -15.59 23.71 14.46
N GLU A 155 -14.86 23.15 13.48
CA GLU A 155 -14.65 21.72 13.39
C GLU A 155 -13.99 21.17 14.65
N HIS A 156 -14.53 20.09 15.21
CA HIS A 156 -14.05 19.47 16.45
C HIS A 156 -12.56 19.07 16.42
N ALA A 157 -12.01 18.72 15.25
CA ALA A 157 -10.58 18.43 15.09
C ALA A 157 -9.68 19.67 15.27
N LEU A 158 -10.20 20.85 14.96
CA LEU A 158 -9.53 22.13 15.16
C LEU A 158 -9.75 22.65 16.59
N GLU A 159 -10.94 22.48 17.18
CA GLU A 159 -11.19 22.78 18.59
C GLU A 159 -10.22 22.06 19.53
N ARG A 160 -9.98 20.76 19.31
CA ARG A 160 -8.99 19.97 20.07
C ARG A 160 -7.57 20.54 19.99
N GLN A 161 -7.20 21.19 18.87
CA GLN A 161 -5.90 21.83 18.74
C GLN A 161 -5.82 23.15 19.50
N PHE A 162 -6.93 23.88 19.58
CA PHE A 162 -7.06 25.02 20.48
C PHE A 162 -6.91 24.60 21.94
N GLU A 163 -7.41 23.43 22.37
CA GLU A 163 -7.15 22.90 23.71
C GLU A 163 -5.66 22.67 23.98
N ALA A 164 -4.93 22.14 22.98
CA ALA A 164 -3.48 21.93 23.07
C ALA A 164 -2.65 23.22 22.96
N GLY A 165 -3.27 24.35 22.60
CA GLY A 165 -2.61 25.64 22.40
C GLY A 165 -1.70 25.70 21.16
N ARG A 166 -1.80 24.72 20.24
CA ARG A 166 -0.97 24.64 19.04
C ARG A 166 -1.80 24.20 17.85
N LEU A 167 -1.74 24.97 16.77
CA LEU A 167 -2.44 24.65 15.52
C LEU A 167 -1.46 24.10 14.49
N TYR A 168 -1.91 23.12 13.71
CA TYR A 168 -1.18 22.69 12.52
C TYR A 168 -1.42 23.67 11.37
N ALA A 169 -0.34 24.01 10.67
CA ALA A 169 -0.37 24.94 9.55
C ALA A 169 0.61 24.53 8.46
N VAL A 170 0.33 24.88 7.20
CA VAL A 170 1.23 24.66 6.07
C VAL A 170 1.93 25.97 5.70
N VAL A 171 3.26 25.91 5.53
CA VAL A 171 4.03 27.02 4.99
C VAL A 171 3.77 27.15 3.49
N SER A 172 3.13 28.24 3.05
CA SER A 172 2.82 28.51 1.65
C SER A 172 3.89 29.41 0.98
N SER A 173 4.66 30.15 1.78
CA SER A 173 5.75 31.00 1.31
C SER A 173 7.03 30.22 0.98
N ARG A 174 8.05 30.92 0.45
CA ARG A 174 9.40 30.37 0.19
C ARG A 174 10.44 31.13 1.03
N PRO A 175 10.79 30.65 2.24
CA PRO A 175 11.66 31.37 3.17
C PRO A 175 13.05 31.73 2.61
N GLY A 176 13.66 30.82 1.85
CA GLY A 176 14.96 31.06 1.20
C GLY A 176 14.94 32.04 0.02
N GLN A 177 13.76 32.54 -0.39
CA GLN A 177 13.59 33.52 -1.48
C GLN A 177 13.09 34.87 -0.98
N SER A 178 12.10 34.85 -0.08
CA SER A 178 11.38 36.03 0.42
C SER A 178 11.74 36.43 1.85
N GLY A 179 12.45 35.58 2.60
CA GLY A 179 12.78 35.84 4.00
C GLY A 179 11.57 35.78 4.94
N ARG A 180 10.45 35.19 4.51
CA ARG A 180 9.21 35.05 5.29
C ARG A 180 8.77 33.59 5.38
N VAL A 181 8.12 33.22 6.47
CA VAL A 181 7.52 31.90 6.71
C VAL A 181 6.02 32.07 6.92
N ASP A 182 5.32 32.35 5.83
CA ASP A 182 3.88 32.63 5.84
C ASP A 182 3.12 31.39 5.37
N GLY A 183 1.87 31.24 5.81
CA GLY A 183 1.11 30.01 5.62
C GLY A 183 -0.37 30.13 5.96
N TYR A 184 -1.04 28.99 6.05
CA TYR A 184 -2.43 28.89 6.46
C TYR A 184 -2.64 27.74 7.44
N ILE A 185 -3.62 27.88 8.32
CA ILE A 185 -4.05 26.84 9.27
C ILE A 185 -4.70 25.70 8.49
N LEU A 186 -4.39 24.47 8.86
CA LEU A 186 -4.98 23.28 8.26
C LEU A 186 -6.40 23.05 8.76
N GLU A 187 -7.32 22.81 7.83
CA GLU A 187 -8.76 22.58 8.10
C GLU A 187 -9.27 21.38 7.28
N GLY A 188 -10.38 20.77 7.70
CA GLY A 188 -11.10 19.75 6.92
C GLY A 188 -10.26 18.54 6.49
N GLU A 189 -10.44 18.12 5.23
CA GLU A 189 -9.78 16.92 4.71
C GLU A 189 -8.26 17.01 4.69
N GLU A 190 -7.71 18.20 4.46
CA GLU A 190 -6.26 18.43 4.44
C GLU A 190 -5.66 18.28 5.85
N LEU A 191 -6.35 18.83 6.86
CA LEU A 191 -5.98 18.59 8.27
C LEU A 191 -6.03 17.10 8.60
N ALA A 192 -7.10 16.41 8.20
CA ALA A 192 -7.24 14.98 8.44
C ALA A 192 -6.13 14.17 7.77
N PHE A 193 -5.75 14.52 6.53
CA PHE A 193 -4.64 13.90 5.80
C PHE A 193 -3.32 14.05 6.56
N TYR A 194 -2.94 15.28 6.94
CA TYR A 194 -1.66 15.51 7.61
C TYR A 194 -1.63 14.98 9.04
N GLN A 195 -2.75 14.99 9.77
CA GLN A 195 -2.84 14.34 11.07
C GLN A 195 -2.58 12.83 10.96
N ARG A 196 -3.14 12.16 9.94
CA ARG A 196 -2.85 10.74 9.65
C ARG A 196 -1.37 10.53 9.32
N ALA A 197 -0.81 11.36 8.43
CA ALA A 197 0.59 11.28 8.03
C ALA A 197 1.55 11.46 9.22
N ILE A 198 1.33 12.47 10.07
CA ILE A 198 2.15 12.75 11.27
C ILE A 198 2.07 11.60 12.28
N ARG A 199 0.87 11.03 12.50
CA ARG A 199 0.70 9.87 13.41
C ARG A 199 1.46 8.65 12.89
N LYS A 200 1.41 8.39 11.58
CA LYS A 200 2.21 7.32 10.95
C LYS A 200 3.71 7.53 11.18
N THR A 201 4.23 8.75 10.98
CA THR A 201 5.67 9.06 11.16
C THR A 201 6.13 8.98 12.63
N LYS A 202 5.32 9.42 13.61
CA LYS A 202 5.69 9.37 15.03
C LYS A 202 5.80 7.94 15.58
N THR A 203 5.08 7.01 15.00
CA THR A 203 5.11 5.59 15.40
C THR A 203 6.43 4.93 14.99
N LYS A 204 7.06 5.38 13.89
CA LYS A 204 8.38 4.90 13.43
C LYS A 204 9.60 5.39 14.24
N LEU A 205 9.45 6.43 15.08
CA LEU A 205 10.58 7.20 15.67
C LEU A 205 10.82 6.99 17.17
N ARG A 206 10.13 6.06 17.84
CA ARG A 206 10.39 5.70 19.25
C ARG A 206 11.04 4.31 19.33
N PRO A 207 12.21 4.15 19.98
CA PRO A 207 12.67 2.84 20.41
C PRO A 207 11.72 2.32 21.50
N SER A 208 11.37 1.04 21.45
CA SER A 208 10.41 0.45 22.37
C SER A 208 10.99 0.34 23.79
N THR A 209 10.45 1.10 24.73
CA THR A 209 10.57 0.79 26.16
C THR A 209 9.20 0.94 26.85
N HIS A 210 8.72 -0.22 27.30
CA HIS A 210 7.70 -0.56 28.30
C HIS A 210 6.30 0.10 28.30
N GLN A 211 5.32 -0.81 28.27
CA GLN A 211 4.09 -0.93 29.09
C GLN A 211 3.50 0.35 29.68
N HIS A 212 2.21 0.62 29.41
CA HIS A 212 1.21 0.86 30.47
C HIS A 212 -0.23 0.80 29.93
N HIS A 213 -1.08 0.24 30.79
CA HIS A 213 -2.54 0.10 30.73
C HIS A 213 -3.32 1.42 30.63
N HIS A 214 -4.48 1.40 29.92
CA HIS A 214 -5.82 1.86 30.35
C HIS A 214 -6.81 1.88 29.15
N PRO A 215 -8.14 1.95 29.38
CA PRO A 215 -9.07 0.90 29.78
C PRO A 215 -9.93 0.38 28.62
N LYS A 216 -10.47 -0.83 28.79
CA LYS A 216 -11.25 -1.58 27.81
C LYS A 216 -12.62 -0.96 27.52
N THR A 217 -12.93 -0.84 26.23
CA THR A 217 -14.29 -1.11 25.71
C THR A 217 -14.16 -2.38 24.87
N GLU A 218 -14.67 -3.49 25.40
CA GLU A 218 -14.54 -4.82 24.80
C GLU A 218 -15.45 -4.94 23.57
N SER A 219 -14.89 -4.70 22.39
CA SER A 219 -15.16 -5.61 21.28
C SER A 219 -14.19 -6.79 21.46
N LYS A 220 -14.69 -8.03 21.35
CA LYS A 220 -13.82 -9.22 21.38
C LYS A 220 -12.81 -9.12 20.25
N MET A 221 -11.61 -8.57 20.52
CA MET A 221 -10.50 -8.64 19.58
C MET A 221 -10.12 -10.12 19.49
N THR A 222 -10.44 -10.74 18.36
CA THR A 222 -9.92 -12.05 17.98
C THR A 222 -8.40 -11.95 18.03
N LYS A 223 -7.77 -12.77 18.87
CA LYS A 223 -6.31 -12.86 18.94
C LYS A 223 -5.79 -13.22 17.54
N THR A 224 -4.77 -12.53 17.07
CA THR A 224 -4.15 -12.80 15.78
C THR A 224 -2.69 -13.19 15.97
N THR A 225 -2.16 -13.93 15.00
CA THR A 225 -0.76 -14.38 14.95
C THR A 225 -0.14 -13.92 13.64
N LYS A 226 1.02 -13.26 13.73
CA LYS A 226 1.83 -12.93 12.56
C LYS A 226 2.26 -14.23 11.87
N THR A 227 1.88 -14.37 10.61
CA THR A 227 2.08 -15.58 9.80
C THR A 227 2.80 -15.19 8.52
N ARG A 228 3.89 -15.89 8.20
CA ARG A 228 4.67 -15.66 6.99
C ARG A 228 4.17 -16.52 5.85
N ILE A 229 3.86 -15.88 4.72
CA ILE A 229 3.30 -16.53 3.54
C ILE A 229 4.25 -16.33 2.37
N CYS A 230 4.77 -17.41 1.78
CA CYS A 230 5.51 -17.35 0.52
C CYS A 230 4.57 -17.67 -0.65
N VAL A 231 4.67 -16.90 -1.72
CA VAL A 231 3.70 -16.90 -2.82
C VAL A 231 4.39 -16.90 -4.17
N ILE A 232 4.01 -17.85 -5.02
CA ILE A 232 4.39 -17.95 -6.43
C ILE A 232 3.19 -18.34 -7.30
N SER A 233 3.34 -18.23 -8.60
CA SER A 233 2.38 -18.68 -9.62
C SER A 233 3.10 -18.82 -10.96
N ASP A 234 2.49 -19.51 -11.92
CA ASP A 234 2.95 -19.57 -13.30
C ASP A 234 4.40 -20.07 -13.39
N THR A 235 4.70 -21.22 -12.79
CA THR A 235 6.03 -21.82 -12.88
C THR A 235 6.28 -22.44 -14.24
N HIS A 236 5.25 -22.94 -14.93
CA HIS A 236 5.38 -23.61 -16.23
C HIS A 236 6.47 -24.71 -16.23
N THR A 237 6.52 -25.52 -15.16
CA THR A 237 7.55 -26.56 -14.90
C THR A 237 8.94 -26.02 -14.57
N LEU A 238 9.16 -24.71 -14.51
CA LEU A 238 10.43 -24.12 -14.11
C LEU A 238 10.57 -24.13 -12.59
N THR A 239 11.56 -24.85 -12.09
CA THR A 239 11.94 -24.88 -10.67
C THR A 239 12.88 -23.73 -10.32
N PRO A 240 13.13 -23.44 -9.03
CA PRO A 240 14.07 -22.39 -8.65
C PRO A 240 15.45 -22.61 -9.28
N HIS A 241 16.13 -21.52 -9.63
CA HIS A 241 17.50 -21.57 -10.12
C HIS A 241 18.45 -22.14 -9.06
N GLN A 242 19.59 -22.65 -9.51
CA GLN A 242 20.67 -23.07 -8.60
C GLN A 242 21.08 -21.92 -7.67
N SER A 243 21.49 -22.25 -6.43
CA SER A 243 21.86 -21.26 -5.41
C SER A 243 23.01 -20.34 -5.84
N SER A 244 23.91 -20.83 -6.70
CA SER A 244 25.03 -20.10 -7.29
C SER A 244 24.60 -19.04 -8.30
N ASN A 245 23.40 -19.14 -8.89
CA ASN A 245 22.91 -18.19 -9.87
C ASN A 245 22.27 -16.97 -9.21
N THR A 246 23.09 -16.02 -8.77
CA THR A 246 22.63 -14.83 -8.04
C THR A 246 21.98 -13.75 -8.91
N HIS A 247 21.82 -13.99 -10.22
CA HIS A 247 21.15 -13.04 -11.13
C HIS A 247 19.62 -13.05 -10.97
N TYR A 248 19.06 -14.12 -10.40
CA TYR A 248 17.62 -14.29 -10.22
C TYR A 248 17.26 -14.51 -8.76
N ALA A 249 16.16 -13.90 -8.31
CA ALA A 249 15.69 -14.06 -6.94
C ALA A 249 15.03 -15.44 -6.71
N TYR A 250 14.31 -15.98 -7.71
CA TYR A 250 13.72 -17.31 -7.67
C TYR A 250 14.80 -18.40 -7.75
N ARG A 251 15.51 -18.64 -6.64
CA ARG A 251 16.63 -19.59 -6.56
C ARG A 251 16.73 -20.27 -5.21
N HIS A 252 17.44 -21.39 -5.15
CA HIS A 252 17.60 -22.16 -3.92
C HIS A 252 18.50 -21.49 -2.86
N PRO A 253 18.25 -21.76 -1.57
CA PRO A 253 16.94 -22.14 -1.03
C PRO A 253 15.90 -21.02 -1.19
N LEU A 254 14.65 -21.44 -1.37
CA LEU A 254 13.49 -20.55 -1.31
C LEU A 254 13.30 -19.99 0.12
N PRO A 255 12.65 -18.83 0.26
CA PRO A 255 12.35 -18.27 1.58
C PRO A 255 11.50 -19.22 2.42
N LYS A 256 11.91 -19.42 3.68
CA LYS A 256 11.12 -20.15 4.68
C LYS A 256 9.83 -19.40 5.01
N CYS A 257 8.74 -20.14 5.15
CA CYS A 257 7.43 -19.59 5.47
C CYS A 257 6.60 -20.55 6.32
N ASP A 258 5.48 -20.07 6.84
CA ASP A 258 4.49 -20.91 7.52
C ASP A 258 3.51 -21.51 6.50
N ILE A 259 3.08 -20.69 5.54
CA ILE A 259 2.17 -21.05 4.46
C ILE A 259 2.85 -20.79 3.12
N PHE A 260 2.82 -21.77 2.22
CA PHE A 260 3.23 -21.60 0.83
C PHE A 260 2.00 -21.66 -0.08
N LEU A 261 1.85 -20.74 -1.02
CA LEU A 261 0.75 -20.73 -1.99
C LEU A 261 1.27 -20.75 -3.43
N HIS A 262 0.66 -21.58 -4.28
CA HIS A 262 0.87 -21.57 -5.73
C HIS A 262 -0.45 -21.29 -6.47
N ALA A 263 -0.53 -20.18 -7.21
CA ALA A 263 -1.77 -19.72 -7.84
C ALA A 263 -2.00 -20.23 -9.28
N GLY A 264 -1.69 -21.50 -9.55
CA GLY A 264 -1.92 -22.12 -10.86
C GLY A 264 -0.78 -21.99 -11.86
N ASP A 265 -0.96 -22.62 -13.01
CA ASP A 265 0.05 -22.84 -14.06
C ASP A 265 1.33 -23.46 -13.50
N LEU A 266 1.13 -24.59 -12.81
CA LEU A 266 2.21 -25.41 -12.25
C LEU A 266 3.10 -25.94 -13.38
N THR A 267 2.46 -26.46 -14.42
CA THR A 267 3.09 -27.13 -15.57
C THR A 267 2.98 -26.30 -16.84
N LYS A 268 3.73 -26.68 -17.88
CA LYS A 268 3.66 -26.00 -19.19
C LYS A 268 2.50 -26.51 -20.04
N ILE A 269 2.15 -27.79 -19.95
CA ILE A 269 1.06 -28.38 -20.73
C ILE A 269 0.38 -29.58 -20.06
N GLY A 270 0.51 -29.73 -18.73
CA GLY A 270 -0.20 -30.76 -17.97
C GLY A 270 0.27 -32.20 -18.25
N ARG A 271 1.54 -32.42 -18.61
CA ARG A 271 2.10 -33.77 -18.73
C ARG A 271 2.39 -34.34 -17.34
N GLN A 272 2.19 -35.64 -17.14
CA GLN A 272 2.44 -36.27 -15.83
C GLN A 272 3.87 -36.02 -15.33
N ALA A 273 4.87 -36.14 -16.20
CA ALA A 273 6.26 -35.86 -15.85
C ALA A 273 6.49 -34.40 -15.38
N GLU A 274 5.77 -33.43 -15.94
CA GLU A 274 5.85 -32.03 -15.49
C GLU A 274 5.27 -31.87 -14.07
N HIS A 275 4.17 -32.56 -13.77
CA HIS A 275 3.60 -32.59 -12.42
C HIS A 275 4.53 -33.28 -11.42
N GLU A 276 5.17 -34.38 -11.80
CA GLU A 276 6.18 -35.07 -10.97
C GLU A 276 7.31 -34.10 -10.60
N PHE A 277 7.86 -33.36 -11.56
CA PHE A 277 8.89 -32.34 -11.29
C PHE A 277 8.43 -31.26 -10.31
N ILE A 278 7.21 -30.75 -10.45
CA ILE A 278 6.68 -29.71 -9.56
C ILE A 278 6.40 -30.27 -8.17
N VAL A 279 5.80 -31.45 -8.05
CA VAL A 279 5.53 -32.09 -6.76
C VAL A 279 6.85 -32.38 -6.03
N ASP A 280 7.88 -32.85 -6.74
CA ASP A 280 9.21 -33.04 -6.15
C ASP A 280 9.83 -31.74 -5.66
N MET A 281 9.68 -30.64 -6.42
CA MET A 281 10.10 -29.31 -5.99
C MET A 281 9.35 -28.86 -4.73
N LEU A 282 8.03 -29.04 -4.66
CA LEU A 282 7.22 -28.72 -3.48
C LEU A 282 7.62 -29.55 -2.25
N LYS A 283 7.97 -30.83 -2.45
CA LYS A 283 8.42 -31.72 -1.37
C LYS A 283 9.81 -31.35 -0.86
N ARG A 284 10.76 -31.13 -1.76
CA ARG A 284 12.18 -30.98 -1.46
C ARG A 284 12.59 -29.54 -1.11
N ASP A 285 12.06 -28.57 -1.85
CA ASP A 285 12.64 -27.23 -1.93
C ASP A 285 11.84 -26.17 -1.15
N VAL A 286 10.61 -26.49 -0.74
CA VAL A 286 9.72 -25.60 0.02
C VAL A 286 9.68 -25.99 1.51
N ASP A 287 10.29 -25.15 2.37
CA ASP A 287 10.18 -25.22 3.83
C ASP A 287 8.96 -24.41 4.30
N ALA A 288 7.81 -25.11 4.38
CA ALA A 288 6.53 -24.60 4.86
C ALA A 288 5.74 -25.69 5.59
N GLU A 289 4.89 -25.31 6.54
CA GLU A 289 4.02 -26.24 7.26
C GLU A 289 2.85 -26.72 6.40
N ILE A 290 2.31 -25.83 5.56
CA ILE A 290 1.27 -26.15 4.58
C ILE A 290 1.58 -25.49 3.23
N LYS A 291 1.32 -26.22 2.15
CA LYS A 291 1.59 -25.84 0.75
C LYS A 291 0.30 -25.97 -0.04
N ILE A 292 -0.42 -24.87 -0.21
CA ILE A 292 -1.70 -24.86 -0.90
C ILE A 292 -1.46 -24.54 -2.37
N VAL A 293 -1.92 -25.43 -3.25
CA VAL A 293 -1.73 -25.29 -4.69
C VAL A 293 -3.06 -25.44 -5.41
N ILE A 294 -3.25 -24.63 -6.45
CA ILE A 294 -4.36 -24.77 -7.40
C ILE A 294 -3.78 -25.01 -8.80
N ALA A 295 -4.60 -25.55 -9.69
CA ALA A 295 -4.28 -25.61 -11.12
C ALA A 295 -4.48 -24.26 -11.82
N GLY A 296 -3.89 -24.10 -13.00
CA GLY A 296 -4.19 -23.05 -13.97
C GLY A 296 -4.51 -23.60 -15.35
N ASN A 297 -4.65 -22.72 -16.34
CA ASN A 297 -5.10 -23.11 -17.67
C ASN A 297 -4.07 -23.94 -18.47
N HIS A 298 -2.81 -24.02 -18.02
CA HIS A 298 -1.78 -24.91 -18.57
C HIS A 298 -1.79 -26.31 -17.96
N ASP A 299 -2.39 -26.49 -16.78
CA ASP A 299 -2.49 -27.76 -16.06
C ASP A 299 -3.65 -28.62 -16.60
N ILE A 300 -3.69 -28.81 -17.92
CA ILE A 300 -4.85 -29.29 -18.66
C ILE A 300 -5.33 -30.68 -18.23
N SER A 301 -4.47 -31.50 -17.64
CA SER A 301 -4.76 -32.84 -17.13
C SER A 301 -5.55 -32.81 -15.81
N HIS A 302 -5.55 -31.68 -15.10
CA HIS A 302 -6.41 -31.47 -13.93
C HIS A 302 -7.84 -31.06 -14.32
N ASP A 303 -8.07 -30.52 -15.52
CA ASP A 303 -9.42 -30.29 -16.06
C ASP A 303 -9.89 -31.52 -16.83
N ARG A 304 -10.53 -32.46 -16.11
CA ARG A 304 -10.99 -33.73 -16.70
C ARG A 304 -11.87 -33.54 -17.93
N LYS A 305 -12.80 -32.57 -17.90
CA LYS A 305 -13.73 -32.34 -19.01
C LYS A 305 -12.95 -31.84 -20.22
N TYR A 306 -12.11 -30.84 -20.04
CA TYR A 306 -11.28 -30.31 -21.11
C TYR A 306 -10.31 -31.36 -21.67
N TYR A 307 -9.62 -32.10 -20.81
CA TYR A 307 -8.63 -33.11 -21.21
C TYR A 307 -9.24 -34.23 -22.04
N SER A 308 -10.46 -34.68 -21.69
CA SER A 308 -11.16 -35.73 -22.45
C SER A 308 -11.44 -35.34 -23.91
N VAL A 309 -11.62 -34.04 -24.18
CA VAL A 309 -11.98 -33.53 -25.52
C VAL A 309 -10.75 -33.02 -26.27
N LYS A 310 -9.85 -32.33 -25.57
CA LYS A 310 -8.73 -31.57 -26.17
C LYS A 310 -7.36 -32.17 -25.85
N GLY A 311 -7.26 -33.17 -24.96
CA GLY A 311 -5.99 -33.73 -24.50
C GLY A 311 -5.11 -34.24 -25.64
N VAL A 312 -5.64 -35.10 -26.53
CA VAL A 312 -4.90 -35.62 -27.69
C VAL A 312 -4.38 -34.49 -28.59
N MET A 313 -5.21 -33.49 -28.87
CA MET A 313 -4.82 -32.33 -29.68
C MET A 313 -3.70 -31.53 -29.01
N ARG A 314 -3.83 -31.23 -27.70
CA ARG A 314 -2.87 -30.40 -26.97
C ARG A 314 -1.54 -31.10 -26.73
N HIS A 315 -1.56 -32.41 -26.53
CA HIS A 315 -0.38 -33.23 -26.30
C HIS A 315 0.27 -33.70 -27.61
N GLY A 316 -0.43 -33.63 -28.73
CA GLY A 316 0.07 -34.10 -30.04
C GLY A 316 0.33 -35.61 -30.07
N SER A 317 -0.24 -36.37 -29.13
CA SER A 317 -0.04 -37.81 -28.99
C SER A 317 -1.34 -38.54 -28.69
N ALA A 318 -1.53 -39.71 -29.29
CA ALA A 318 -2.65 -40.60 -28.97
C ALA A 318 -2.55 -41.19 -27.56
N ARG A 319 -1.33 -41.27 -27.00
CA ARG A 319 -1.12 -41.62 -25.59
C ARG A 319 -1.54 -40.43 -24.72
N GLN A 320 -2.64 -40.60 -24.01
CA GLN A 320 -3.13 -39.67 -22.99
C GLN A 320 -2.56 -40.03 -21.62
N GLU A 321 -2.43 -39.01 -20.77
CA GLU A 321 -2.15 -39.18 -19.35
C GLU A 321 -3.38 -39.75 -18.64
N ASN A 322 -3.17 -40.51 -17.57
CA ASN A 322 -4.25 -40.84 -16.67
C ASN A 322 -4.46 -39.68 -15.68
N VAL A 323 -5.58 -38.97 -15.83
CA VAL A 323 -5.90 -37.79 -15.00
C VAL A 323 -6.03 -38.11 -13.51
N ASP A 324 -6.40 -39.34 -13.17
CA ASP A 324 -6.49 -39.80 -11.78
C ASP A 324 -5.10 -40.01 -11.17
N ASP A 325 -4.16 -40.56 -11.95
CA ASP A 325 -2.77 -40.73 -11.52
C ASP A 325 -2.08 -39.37 -11.37
N VAL A 326 -2.29 -38.45 -12.31
CA VAL A 326 -1.79 -37.06 -12.21
C VAL A 326 -2.34 -36.35 -10.97
N ARG A 327 -3.63 -36.51 -10.69
CA ARG A 327 -4.23 -35.96 -9.46
C ARG A 327 -3.66 -36.60 -8.19
N ALA A 328 -3.40 -37.91 -8.22
CA ALA A 328 -2.85 -38.63 -7.09
C ALA A 328 -1.49 -38.07 -6.64
N LEU A 329 -0.65 -37.57 -7.57
CA LEU A 329 0.64 -36.95 -7.23
C LEU A 329 0.54 -35.82 -6.18
N TYR A 330 -0.58 -35.09 -6.13
CA TYR A 330 -0.79 -34.00 -5.17
C TYR A 330 -1.63 -34.40 -3.95
N THR A 331 -2.23 -35.59 -3.95
CA THR A 331 -3.24 -35.99 -2.98
C THR A 331 -2.94 -37.32 -2.28
N ASP A 332 -1.89 -38.01 -2.71
CA ASP A 332 -1.39 -39.22 -2.06
C ASP A 332 -0.82 -38.94 -0.66
N GLU A 333 -0.49 -40.01 0.05
CA GLU A 333 0.02 -39.93 1.41
C GLU A 333 1.38 -39.20 1.48
N SER A 334 2.23 -39.36 0.46
CA SER A 334 3.53 -38.69 0.40
C SER A 334 3.38 -37.16 0.27
N ALA A 335 2.45 -36.69 -0.56
CA ALA A 335 2.15 -35.27 -0.72
C ALA A 335 1.57 -34.69 0.58
N ARG A 336 0.63 -35.40 1.23
CA ARG A 336 0.04 -34.98 2.51
C ARG A 336 1.07 -34.87 3.62
N GLN A 337 1.97 -35.84 3.75
CA GLN A 337 3.06 -35.81 4.74
C GLN A 337 4.04 -34.66 4.48
N ALA A 338 4.20 -34.26 3.22
CA ALA A 338 4.99 -33.09 2.84
C ALA A 338 4.24 -31.76 3.02
N GLY A 339 3.00 -31.78 3.52
CA GLY A 339 2.16 -30.60 3.74
C GLY A 339 1.46 -30.07 2.49
N ILE A 340 1.44 -30.81 1.38
CA ILE A 340 0.81 -30.38 0.12
C ILE A 340 -0.71 -30.55 0.21
N VAL A 341 -1.42 -29.49 -0.18
CA VAL A 341 -2.87 -29.47 -0.30
C VAL A 341 -3.24 -28.93 -1.67
N TYR A 342 -3.71 -29.82 -2.53
CA TYR A 342 -4.36 -29.43 -3.77
C TYR A 342 -5.79 -28.99 -3.50
N MET A 343 -6.13 -27.76 -3.91
CA MET A 343 -7.49 -27.23 -3.82
C MET A 343 -8.10 -27.08 -5.21
N GLU A 344 -9.38 -27.41 -5.31
CA GLU A 344 -10.20 -27.11 -6.48
C GLU A 344 -10.96 -25.80 -6.27
N GLU A 345 -12.08 -25.61 -6.96
CA GLU A 345 -13.00 -24.52 -6.69
C GLU A 345 -13.82 -24.79 -5.43
N GLU A 346 -13.32 -24.32 -4.29
CA GLU A 346 -13.90 -24.60 -2.97
C GLU A 346 -13.47 -23.57 -1.90
N VAL A 347 -14.18 -23.59 -0.77
CA VAL A 347 -13.80 -22.90 0.47
C VAL A 347 -13.32 -23.91 1.50
N ARG A 348 -12.14 -23.69 2.07
CA ARG A 348 -11.60 -24.56 3.13
C ARG A 348 -10.94 -23.76 4.25
N THR A 349 -11.20 -24.16 5.49
CA THR A 349 -10.55 -23.60 6.68
C THR A 349 -9.43 -24.52 7.14
N PHE A 350 -8.29 -23.92 7.46
CA PHE A 350 -7.09 -24.59 7.93
C PHE A 350 -6.74 -24.14 9.34
N THR A 351 -5.97 -24.96 10.04
CA THR A 351 -5.32 -24.59 11.30
C THR A 351 -3.89 -25.08 11.25
N LEU A 352 -2.92 -24.18 11.45
CA LEU A 352 -1.51 -24.53 11.49
C LEU A 352 -1.19 -25.24 12.82
N PRO A 353 -0.73 -26.51 12.81
CA PRO A 353 -0.38 -27.23 14.03
C PRO A 353 0.59 -26.50 14.97
N LYS A 354 1.62 -25.82 14.45
CA LYS A 354 2.66 -25.20 15.28
C LYS A 354 2.20 -23.93 16.00
N THR A 355 1.48 -23.07 15.31
CA THR A 355 1.09 -21.73 15.80
C THR A 355 -0.34 -21.68 16.31
N GLY A 356 -1.17 -22.66 15.95
CA GLY A 356 -2.61 -22.62 16.15
C GLY A 356 -3.30 -21.56 15.27
N THR A 357 -2.62 -20.97 14.28
CA THR A 357 -3.25 -19.98 13.38
C THR A 357 -4.35 -20.66 12.58
N LYS A 358 -5.57 -20.11 12.62
CA LYS A 358 -6.74 -20.58 11.87
C LYS A 358 -7.12 -19.58 10.79
N PHE A 359 -7.25 -20.03 9.54
CA PHE A 359 -7.54 -19.16 8.40
C PHE A 359 -8.39 -19.88 7.36
N THR A 360 -9.19 -19.12 6.62
CA THR A 360 -10.07 -19.64 5.56
C THR A 360 -9.60 -19.19 4.18
N VAL A 361 -9.52 -20.14 3.26
CA VAL A 361 -9.11 -19.93 1.86
C VAL A 361 -10.29 -20.20 0.94
N TYR A 362 -10.56 -19.29 0.01
CA TYR A 362 -11.32 -19.58 -1.21
C TYR A 362 -10.32 -19.84 -2.34
N ALA A 363 -10.47 -20.95 -3.05
CA ALA A 363 -9.64 -21.32 -4.19
C ALA A 363 -10.46 -21.38 -5.48
N SER A 364 -9.89 -21.00 -6.62
CA SER A 364 -10.47 -21.32 -7.94
C SER A 364 -9.43 -21.32 -9.07
N PRO A 365 -9.30 -22.40 -9.85
CA PRO A 365 -8.41 -22.46 -11.02
C PRO A 365 -8.98 -21.74 -12.25
N TYR A 366 -10.25 -21.32 -12.21
CA TYR A 366 -10.98 -20.86 -13.38
C TYR A 366 -10.62 -19.43 -13.79
N THR A 367 -10.56 -19.18 -15.10
CA THR A 367 -10.38 -17.85 -15.70
C THR A 367 -11.39 -17.58 -16.82
N PRO A 368 -11.77 -16.31 -17.09
CA PRO A 368 -12.59 -15.99 -18.25
C PRO A 368 -11.94 -16.49 -19.53
N GLU A 369 -12.74 -16.91 -20.51
CA GLU A 369 -12.23 -17.56 -21.71
C GLU A 369 -11.11 -16.79 -22.39
N PHE A 370 -10.03 -17.52 -22.69
CA PHE A 370 -8.89 -17.02 -23.45
C PHE A 370 -8.29 -18.16 -24.25
N GLY A 371 -8.33 -18.06 -25.59
CA GLY A 371 -7.66 -19.01 -26.48
C GLY A 371 -8.11 -20.48 -26.35
N GLY A 372 -9.30 -20.74 -25.81
CA GLY A 372 -9.87 -22.08 -25.64
C GLY A 372 -9.00 -23.02 -24.80
N MET A 373 -8.41 -22.51 -23.71
CA MET A 373 -7.58 -23.27 -22.76
C MET A 373 -8.42 -23.96 -21.66
N ALA A 374 -7.79 -24.82 -20.85
CA ALA A 374 -8.44 -25.47 -19.72
C ALA A 374 -8.92 -24.45 -18.67
N PHE A 375 -9.87 -24.85 -17.81
CA PHE A 375 -10.42 -24.02 -16.74
C PHE A 375 -11.01 -22.68 -17.23
N SER A 376 -11.50 -22.64 -18.48
CA SER A 376 -12.17 -21.46 -19.03
C SER A 376 -13.67 -21.44 -18.72
N TYR A 377 -14.20 -20.24 -18.55
CA TYR A 377 -15.64 -19.98 -18.47
C TYR A 377 -16.03 -18.73 -19.25
N GLU A 378 -17.30 -18.62 -19.63
CA GLU A 378 -17.79 -17.45 -20.38
C GLU A 378 -17.72 -16.19 -19.52
N ARG A 379 -17.34 -15.05 -20.12
CA ARG A 379 -17.12 -13.81 -19.36
C ARG A 379 -18.38 -13.32 -18.62
N ASP A 380 -19.56 -13.68 -19.12
CA ASP A 380 -20.87 -13.35 -18.52
C ASP A 380 -21.35 -14.40 -17.48
N GLU A 381 -20.59 -15.47 -17.24
CA GLU A 381 -20.84 -16.40 -16.14
C GLU A 381 -20.31 -15.82 -14.81
N ASP A 382 -21.20 -15.65 -13.82
CA ASP A 382 -20.80 -15.28 -12.46
C ASP A 382 -20.58 -16.53 -11.61
N ARG A 383 -19.30 -16.91 -11.49
CA ARG A 383 -18.84 -18.05 -10.70
C ARG A 383 -18.63 -17.73 -9.22
N PHE A 384 -18.55 -16.45 -8.87
CA PHE A 384 -18.01 -16.01 -7.58
C PHE A 384 -19.06 -15.43 -6.64
N ASN A 385 -20.21 -15.02 -7.17
CA ASN A 385 -21.28 -14.37 -6.42
C ASN A 385 -22.58 -15.19 -6.44
N PRO A 386 -23.38 -15.12 -5.35
CA PRO A 386 -24.64 -15.86 -5.24
C PRO A 386 -25.76 -15.32 -6.15
N SER A 387 -25.61 -14.11 -6.69
CA SER A 387 -26.56 -13.53 -7.63
C SER A 387 -26.44 -14.21 -8.99
N SER A 388 -27.57 -14.64 -9.57
CA SER A 388 -27.56 -15.20 -10.92
C SER A 388 -27.09 -14.16 -11.94
N GLY A 389 -25.92 -14.39 -12.54
CA GLY A 389 -25.48 -13.68 -13.74
C GLY A 389 -26.37 -14.03 -14.96
N PRO A 390 -26.15 -13.38 -16.11
CA PRO A 390 -26.84 -13.72 -17.36
C PRO A 390 -26.69 -15.20 -17.74
N ILE A 391 -25.56 -15.81 -17.37
CA ILE A 391 -25.27 -17.22 -17.55
C ILE A 391 -25.26 -17.91 -16.18
N SER A 392 -26.02 -19.00 -16.07
CA SER A 392 -26.07 -19.81 -14.85
C SER A 392 -24.73 -20.51 -14.63
N SER A 393 -24.13 -20.30 -13.46
CA SER A 393 -22.93 -21.03 -13.08
C SER A 393 -23.23 -22.40 -12.48
N THR A 394 -22.34 -23.36 -12.66
CA THR A 394 -22.41 -24.70 -12.04
C THR A 394 -21.67 -24.77 -10.68
N VAL A 395 -21.21 -23.63 -10.17
CA VAL A 395 -20.42 -23.55 -8.94
C VAL A 395 -21.23 -23.99 -7.73
N LYS A 396 -20.60 -24.79 -6.87
CA LYS A 396 -21.22 -25.33 -5.64
C LYS A 396 -21.01 -24.43 -4.43
N GLN A 397 -19.95 -23.64 -4.42
CA GLN A 397 -19.58 -22.74 -3.32
C GLN A 397 -19.07 -21.42 -3.88
N PHE A 398 -19.81 -20.34 -3.61
CA PHE A 398 -19.39 -18.98 -3.94
C PHE A 398 -18.38 -18.46 -2.92
N VAL A 399 -17.75 -17.32 -3.24
CA VAL A 399 -16.89 -16.61 -2.30
C VAL A 399 -17.73 -16.17 -1.08
N PRO A 400 -17.33 -16.50 0.16
CA PRO A 400 -18.06 -16.06 1.35
C PRO A 400 -18.10 -14.54 1.50
N ASP A 401 -19.18 -14.00 2.08
CA ASP A 401 -19.25 -12.59 2.50
C ASP A 401 -18.23 -12.30 3.59
N PHE A 402 -17.79 -11.04 3.71
CA PHE A 402 -16.98 -10.61 4.86
C PHE A 402 -17.70 -10.92 6.19
N PRO A 403 -17.03 -11.51 7.19
CA PRO A 403 -15.58 -11.80 7.29
C PRO A 403 -15.20 -13.27 6.98
N GLY A 404 -15.95 -13.98 6.16
CA GLY A 404 -15.88 -15.45 5.99
C GLY A 404 -14.69 -16.00 5.21
N VAL A 405 -13.80 -15.17 4.67
CA VAL A 405 -12.59 -15.61 3.96
C VAL A 405 -11.40 -14.70 4.29
N ASP A 406 -10.25 -15.30 4.59
CA ASP A 406 -9.02 -14.57 4.90
C ASP A 406 -8.14 -14.42 3.66
N ILE A 407 -8.05 -15.47 2.84
CA ILE A 407 -7.21 -15.53 1.65
C ILE A 407 -8.04 -15.98 0.45
N MET A 408 -7.93 -15.26 -0.65
CA MET A 408 -8.41 -15.72 -1.95
C MET A 408 -7.21 -16.18 -2.79
N LEU A 409 -7.30 -17.37 -3.38
CA LEU A 409 -6.28 -17.94 -4.26
C LEU A 409 -6.95 -18.30 -5.58
N THR A 410 -6.80 -17.45 -6.59
CA THR A 410 -7.40 -17.70 -7.91
C THR A 410 -6.32 -17.75 -8.97
N HIS A 411 -6.53 -18.45 -10.08
CA HIS A 411 -5.52 -18.42 -11.14
C HIS A 411 -5.48 -17.06 -11.84
N GLY A 412 -6.64 -16.54 -12.25
CA GLY A 412 -6.76 -15.24 -12.93
C GLY A 412 -6.96 -14.05 -11.98
N PRO A 413 -6.64 -12.82 -12.45
CA PRO A 413 -6.80 -11.60 -11.68
C PRO A 413 -8.25 -11.05 -11.69
N PRO A 414 -8.64 -10.29 -10.65
CA PRO A 414 -9.85 -9.44 -10.71
C PRO A 414 -9.65 -8.27 -11.69
N ALA A 415 -10.75 -7.80 -12.29
CA ALA A 415 -10.70 -6.69 -13.25
C ALA A 415 -10.07 -5.42 -12.65
N GLY A 416 -9.19 -4.78 -13.42
CA GLY A 416 -8.53 -3.52 -13.07
C GLY A 416 -7.39 -3.63 -12.05
N ILE A 417 -7.09 -4.83 -11.53
CA ILE A 417 -6.04 -5.05 -10.53
C ILE A 417 -5.01 -6.03 -11.10
N LEU A 418 -3.84 -5.51 -11.47
CA LEU A 418 -2.72 -6.31 -11.99
C LEU A 418 -3.14 -7.27 -13.12
N ASP A 419 -4.01 -6.80 -14.00
CA ASP A 419 -4.68 -7.58 -15.05
C ASP A 419 -4.47 -7.00 -16.45
N LYS A 420 -3.45 -6.14 -16.61
CA LYS A 420 -3.19 -5.47 -17.88
C LYS A 420 -2.29 -6.33 -18.76
N VAL A 421 -2.68 -6.46 -20.02
CA VAL A 421 -1.93 -7.09 -21.10
C VAL A 421 -1.55 -6.11 -22.21
N TYR A 422 -0.75 -6.55 -23.18
CA TYR A 422 -0.31 -5.76 -24.35
C TYR A 422 0.42 -4.47 -23.93
N MET A 423 1.48 -4.59 -23.13
CA MET A 423 2.25 -3.42 -22.66
C MET A 423 1.39 -2.40 -21.88
N GLY A 424 0.35 -2.88 -21.19
CA GLY A 424 -0.49 -2.07 -20.30
C GLY A 424 -1.75 -1.46 -20.95
N ILE A 425 -2.12 -1.88 -22.16
CA ILE A 425 -3.19 -1.25 -22.95
C ILE A 425 -4.57 -1.83 -22.65
N MET A 426 -4.67 -3.14 -22.39
CA MET A 426 -5.95 -3.83 -22.25
C MET A 426 -6.07 -4.54 -20.89
N SER A 427 -7.20 -4.37 -20.22
CA SER A 427 -7.53 -5.03 -18.95
C SER A 427 -8.28 -6.32 -19.26
N VAL A 428 -7.83 -7.47 -18.76
CA VAL A 428 -8.45 -8.77 -19.06
C VAL A 428 -9.05 -9.48 -17.84
N GLY A 429 -8.90 -8.91 -16.64
CA GLY A 429 -9.36 -9.50 -15.40
C GLY A 429 -10.87 -9.68 -15.34
N CYS A 430 -11.32 -10.42 -14.33
CA CYS A 430 -12.73 -10.77 -14.16
C CYS A 430 -13.47 -9.73 -13.29
N GLU A 431 -14.53 -9.13 -13.83
CA GLU A 431 -15.36 -8.16 -13.10
C GLU A 431 -16.14 -8.81 -11.96
N ASN A 432 -16.67 -10.01 -12.18
CA ASN A 432 -17.41 -10.76 -11.17
C ASN A 432 -16.51 -11.17 -10.00
N LEU A 433 -15.23 -11.46 -10.28
CA LEU A 433 -14.23 -11.69 -9.24
C LEU A 433 -13.97 -10.40 -8.44
N LEU A 434 -13.82 -9.23 -9.09
CA LEU A 434 -13.66 -7.96 -8.38
C LEU A 434 -14.88 -7.65 -7.48
N LYS A 435 -16.10 -7.90 -7.97
CA LYS A 435 -17.33 -7.76 -7.18
C LYS A 435 -17.29 -8.67 -5.94
N ALA A 436 -16.87 -9.92 -6.11
CA ALA A 436 -16.70 -10.85 -5.00
C ALA A 436 -15.63 -10.37 -4.00
N CYS A 437 -14.48 -9.88 -4.47
CA CYS A 437 -13.43 -9.34 -3.60
C CYS A 437 -13.93 -8.14 -2.77
N ARG A 438 -14.73 -7.24 -3.35
CA ARG A 438 -15.32 -6.10 -2.63
C ARG A 438 -16.29 -6.55 -1.53
N ARG A 439 -17.02 -7.63 -1.76
CA ARG A 439 -18.00 -8.23 -0.84
C ARG A 439 -17.31 -9.01 0.28
N ALA A 440 -16.33 -9.82 -0.08
CA ALA A 440 -15.58 -10.71 0.80
C ALA A 440 -14.50 -10.00 1.63
N LYS A 441 -13.86 -8.98 1.04
CA LYS A 441 -12.76 -8.19 1.62
C LYS A 441 -11.68 -9.06 2.29
N PRO A 442 -11.09 -10.03 1.55
CA PRO A 442 -10.05 -10.89 2.10
C PRO A 442 -8.84 -10.05 2.52
N ARG A 443 -8.00 -10.58 3.39
CA ARG A 443 -6.74 -9.93 3.75
C ARG A 443 -5.77 -9.93 2.57
N LEU A 444 -5.69 -11.08 1.89
CA LEU A 444 -4.77 -11.34 0.80
C LEU A 444 -5.52 -12.00 -0.37
N HIS A 445 -5.29 -11.53 -1.59
CA HIS A 445 -5.74 -12.19 -2.82
C HIS A 445 -4.53 -12.43 -3.71
N VAL A 446 -4.24 -13.70 -3.97
CA VAL A 446 -3.12 -14.17 -4.77
C VAL A 446 -3.62 -14.73 -6.08
N PHE A 447 -2.95 -14.36 -7.17
CA PHE A 447 -3.22 -14.85 -8.51
C PHE A 447 -1.99 -14.77 -9.41
N GLY A 448 -2.16 -15.19 -10.65
CA GLY A 448 -1.14 -15.24 -11.69
C GLY A 448 -1.72 -14.93 -13.06
N HIS A 449 -1.43 -15.81 -14.04
CA HIS A 449 -1.97 -15.86 -15.40
C HIS A 449 -1.49 -14.72 -16.32
N ILE A 450 -1.43 -13.49 -15.80
CA ILE A 450 -0.99 -12.30 -16.53
C ILE A 450 0.48 -12.02 -16.19
N HIS A 451 1.39 -12.71 -16.89
CA HIS A 451 2.84 -12.67 -16.60
C HIS A 451 3.42 -11.24 -16.59
N GLU A 452 2.94 -10.37 -17.48
CA GLU A 452 3.42 -8.99 -17.62
C GLU A 452 2.95 -8.04 -16.52
N ALA A 453 1.98 -8.47 -15.71
CA ALA A 453 1.41 -7.68 -14.62
C ALA A 453 1.88 -8.14 -13.23
N TYR A 454 3.01 -8.88 -13.16
CA TYR A 454 3.67 -9.23 -11.90
C TYR A 454 3.83 -7.99 -10.99
N GLY A 455 3.35 -8.10 -9.75
CA GLY A 455 3.28 -6.95 -8.85
C GLY A 455 2.45 -7.21 -7.60
N ALA A 456 2.40 -6.19 -6.74
CA ALA A 456 1.53 -6.17 -5.57
C ALA A 456 0.85 -4.80 -5.41
N VAL A 457 -0.43 -4.81 -5.09
CA VAL A 457 -1.26 -3.60 -4.92
C VAL A 457 -2.06 -3.72 -3.63
N ARG A 458 -2.02 -2.66 -2.82
CA ARG A 458 -2.88 -2.50 -1.66
C ARG A 458 -4.11 -1.69 -2.06
N ARG A 459 -5.30 -2.24 -1.87
CA ARG A 459 -6.56 -1.58 -2.17
C ARG A 459 -7.28 -1.14 -0.92
N ASP A 460 -7.76 0.10 -0.89
CA ASP A 460 -8.70 0.61 0.11
C ASP A 460 -10.12 0.57 -0.46
N TRP A 461 -10.97 -0.29 0.09
CA TRP A 461 -12.34 -0.48 -0.36
C TRP A 461 -13.26 0.71 -0.08
N SER A 462 -12.86 1.65 0.78
CA SER A 462 -13.66 2.85 1.09
C SER A 462 -13.48 3.96 0.05
N THR A 463 -12.31 4.02 -0.58
CA THR A 463 -11.97 5.04 -1.58
C THR A 463 -11.83 4.46 -2.99
N ASP A 464 -11.84 3.12 -3.11
CA ASP A 464 -11.54 2.40 -4.34
C ASP A 464 -10.19 2.75 -4.95
N LYS A 465 -9.25 3.20 -4.10
CA LYS A 465 -7.90 3.56 -4.51
C LYS A 465 -6.96 2.39 -4.31
N ASP A 466 -6.23 2.12 -5.38
CA ASP A 466 -5.13 1.19 -5.42
C ASP A 466 -3.82 1.94 -5.17
N THR A 467 -3.03 1.44 -4.22
CA THR A 467 -1.67 1.91 -3.95
C THR A 467 -0.72 0.79 -4.32
N GLU A 468 0.07 0.98 -5.37
CA GLU A 468 1.16 0.07 -5.70
C GLU A 468 2.10 -0.05 -4.50
N VAL A 469 2.46 -1.27 -4.14
CA VAL A 469 3.46 -1.50 -3.10
C VAL A 469 4.81 -1.02 -3.62
N GLU A 470 5.55 -0.26 -2.81
CA GLU A 470 6.83 0.32 -3.20
C GLU A 470 7.79 -0.76 -3.70
N LYS A 471 8.43 -0.51 -4.83
CA LYS A 471 9.41 -1.44 -5.40
C LYS A 471 10.67 -1.42 -4.55
N GLU A 472 10.90 -2.50 -3.81
CA GLU A 472 12.20 -2.78 -3.19
C GLU A 472 13.31 -2.75 -4.25
N ASP A 473 14.49 -2.27 -3.84
CA ASP A 473 15.65 -2.23 -4.72
C ASP A 473 16.07 -3.66 -5.12
N ILE A 474 16.64 -3.79 -6.31
CA ILE A 474 16.92 -5.11 -6.88
C ILE A 474 18.00 -5.86 -6.09
N GLU A 475 18.94 -5.17 -5.44
CA GLU A 475 20.02 -5.82 -4.68
C GLU A 475 19.42 -6.51 -3.45
N THR A 476 18.54 -5.81 -2.72
CA THR A 476 17.78 -6.38 -1.59
C THR A 476 16.91 -7.56 -2.02
N VAL A 477 16.23 -7.46 -3.17
CA VAL A 477 15.39 -8.56 -3.69
C VAL A 477 16.24 -9.78 -4.05
N LEU A 478 17.41 -9.57 -4.65
CA LEU A 478 18.33 -10.66 -4.98
C LEU A 478 18.97 -11.26 -3.74
N GLU A 479 19.32 -10.46 -2.73
CA GLU A 479 19.86 -10.92 -1.45
C GLU A 479 18.82 -11.76 -0.68
N ASN A 480 17.60 -11.24 -0.53
CA ASN A 480 16.49 -11.89 0.16
C ASN A 480 15.85 -13.03 -0.64
N ARG A 481 16.13 -13.12 -1.94
CA ARG A 481 15.55 -14.10 -2.89
C ARG A 481 14.03 -14.01 -2.99
N CYS A 482 13.48 -12.86 -2.64
CA CYS A 482 12.06 -12.56 -2.70
C CYS A 482 11.85 -11.06 -2.67
N ARG A 483 10.64 -10.64 -3.04
CA ARG A 483 10.09 -9.35 -2.63
C ARG A 483 9.34 -9.52 -1.33
N TYR A 484 9.69 -8.71 -0.33
CA TYR A 484 9.11 -8.82 1.00
C TYR A 484 8.06 -7.73 1.24
N ILE A 485 6.95 -8.10 1.89
CA ILE A 485 5.90 -7.16 2.31
C ILE A 485 5.46 -7.53 3.73
N ASP A 486 5.58 -6.59 4.66
CA ASP A 486 5.03 -6.75 6.00
C ASP A 486 3.69 -6.00 6.14
N MET A 487 2.61 -6.77 6.25
CA MET A 487 1.23 -6.30 6.45
C MET A 487 0.71 -6.62 7.87
N SER A 488 1.56 -7.16 8.76
CA SER A 488 1.18 -7.46 10.14
C SER A 488 1.09 -6.20 10.99
N ALA A 489 0.51 -6.32 12.19
CA ALA A 489 0.38 -5.26 13.18
C ALA A 489 1.73 -4.67 13.62
N ASP A 490 2.82 -5.42 13.45
CA ASP A 490 4.18 -4.97 13.77
C ASP A 490 4.75 -4.06 12.67
N SER A 491 4.10 -4.01 11.50
CA SER A 491 4.59 -3.24 10.37
C SER A 491 4.28 -1.75 10.49
N ASP A 492 5.02 -0.95 9.74
CA ASP A 492 4.84 0.50 9.62
C ASP A 492 3.51 0.93 8.97
N ALA A 493 2.85 -0.01 8.30
CA ALA A 493 1.61 0.19 7.57
C ALA A 493 0.79 -1.11 7.61
N PRO A 494 0.27 -1.51 8.79
CA PRO A 494 -0.47 -2.77 8.93
C PRO A 494 -1.71 -2.76 8.05
N LEU A 495 -2.13 -3.92 7.57
CA LEU A 495 -3.38 -4.06 6.81
C LEU A 495 -4.59 -3.92 7.74
N SER A 496 -5.55 -3.07 7.38
CA SER A 496 -6.83 -2.98 8.10
C SER A 496 -7.83 -3.98 7.53
N PHE A 497 -7.96 -5.15 8.17
CA PHE A 497 -8.92 -6.19 7.76
C PHE A 497 -10.35 -5.66 7.67
N GLY A 498 -11.05 -6.02 6.58
CA GLY A 498 -12.40 -5.52 6.26
C GLY A 498 -12.46 -4.12 5.65
N LYS A 499 -11.31 -3.43 5.55
CA LYS A 499 -11.18 -2.14 4.83
C LYS A 499 -10.20 -2.22 3.67
N GLU A 500 -9.19 -3.05 3.81
CA GLU A 500 -8.11 -3.16 2.83
C GLU A 500 -7.85 -4.62 2.47
N THR A 501 -7.39 -4.82 1.23
CA THR A 501 -6.92 -6.11 0.70
C THR A 501 -5.57 -5.90 0.02
N LEU A 502 -4.63 -6.80 0.26
CA LEU A 502 -3.42 -6.91 -0.54
C LEU A 502 -3.68 -7.86 -1.72
N PHE A 503 -3.48 -7.38 -2.93
CA PHE A 503 -3.52 -8.17 -4.16
C PHE A 503 -2.10 -8.44 -4.62
N VAL A 504 -1.80 -9.68 -5.00
CA VAL A 504 -0.47 -10.11 -5.45
C VAL A 504 -0.61 -10.93 -6.73
N ASN A 505 -0.06 -10.42 -7.82
CA ASN A 505 0.23 -11.21 -9.01
C ASN A 505 1.62 -11.83 -8.83
N ALA A 506 1.65 -13.15 -8.65
CA ALA A 506 2.82 -13.91 -8.24
C ALA A 506 3.51 -14.68 -9.39
N SER A 507 3.21 -14.35 -10.65
CA SER A 507 3.81 -15.00 -11.83
C SER A 507 5.34 -14.94 -11.79
N VAL A 508 6.01 -16.06 -11.52
CA VAL A 508 7.49 -16.13 -11.51
C VAL A 508 8.06 -16.10 -12.93
N VAL A 509 7.27 -16.55 -13.90
CA VAL A 509 7.62 -16.52 -15.31
C VAL A 509 7.26 -15.18 -15.95
N THR A 510 8.11 -14.72 -16.87
CA THR A 510 7.91 -13.50 -17.68
C THR A 510 7.19 -13.83 -19.00
N LEU A 511 6.88 -12.80 -19.80
CA LEU A 511 6.33 -12.99 -21.15
C LEU A 511 7.25 -13.82 -22.06
N GLU A 512 8.57 -13.76 -21.85
CA GLU A 512 9.52 -14.58 -22.61
C GLU A 512 9.60 -16.04 -22.11
N TYR A 513 8.72 -16.46 -21.19
CA TYR A 513 8.76 -17.80 -20.59
C TYR A 513 10.05 -18.12 -19.82
N HIS A 514 10.63 -17.11 -19.18
CA HIS A 514 11.79 -17.26 -18.30
C HIS A 514 11.39 -17.03 -16.84
N ALA A 515 11.90 -17.85 -15.92
CA ALA A 515 11.67 -17.67 -14.47
C ALA A 515 12.52 -16.51 -13.92
N GLY A 516 12.08 -15.29 -14.21
CA GLY A 516 12.82 -14.06 -13.94
C GLY A 516 12.29 -13.24 -12.75
N ASN A 517 11.00 -13.39 -12.42
CA ASN A 517 10.38 -12.65 -11.33
C ASN A 517 10.69 -13.32 -9.97
N ALA A 518 10.71 -12.51 -8.92
CA ALA A 518 10.97 -13.01 -7.57
C ALA A 518 9.70 -13.65 -6.97
N PRO A 519 9.84 -14.61 -6.06
CA PRO A 519 8.74 -14.95 -5.14
C PRO A 519 8.33 -13.74 -4.31
N TRP A 520 7.07 -13.70 -3.91
CA TRP A 520 6.61 -12.78 -2.88
C TRP A 520 6.66 -13.45 -1.51
N VAL A 521 7.06 -12.72 -0.48
CA VAL A 521 6.92 -13.13 0.92
C VAL A 521 6.11 -12.06 1.64
N VAL A 522 4.98 -12.46 2.19
CA VAL A 522 4.03 -11.58 2.87
C VAL A 522 3.91 -12.00 4.32
N ASP A 523 4.23 -11.10 5.24
CA ASP A 523 3.90 -11.28 6.65
C ASP A 523 2.53 -10.66 6.93
N LEU A 524 1.60 -11.45 7.48
CA LEU A 524 0.21 -11.06 7.68
C LEU A 524 -0.31 -11.57 9.02
N ASP A 525 -1.14 -10.78 9.69
CA ASP A 525 -1.88 -11.27 10.86
C ASP A 525 -3.09 -12.10 10.45
N LEU A 526 -3.12 -13.36 10.88
CA LEU A 526 -4.24 -14.27 10.71
C LEU A 526 -4.84 -14.62 12.08
N PRO A 527 -6.14 -14.99 12.16
CA PRO A 527 -6.77 -15.37 13.43
C PRO A 527 -6.02 -16.52 14.13
N ALA A 528 -5.87 -16.44 15.44
CA ALA A 528 -5.49 -17.58 16.27
C ALA A 528 -6.73 -18.44 16.55
N ALA A 529 -6.57 -19.77 16.54
CA ALA A 529 -7.63 -20.74 16.83
C ALA A 529 -8.22 -20.61 18.24
#